data_AF-A0A0D6P3F7-F1
#
_entry.id   AF-A0A0D6P3F7-F1
#
_cell.length_a   1.000
_cell.length_b   1.000
_cell.length_c   1.000
_cell.angle_alpha   90.00
_cell.angle_beta   90.00
_cell.angle_gamma   90.00
#
_symmetry.space_group_name_H-M   'P 1'
#
loop_
_entity.id
_entity.type
_entity.pdbx_description
1 polymer ?
#
loop_
_entity_poly.entity_id
_entity_poly.type
_entity_poly.pdbx_seq_one_letter_code
_entity_poly.pdbx_strand_id
1 'polypeptide(L)'
;MDMSDDVYAKLRWSAMQSALLLLCVQDFAASILRYTLNLTPLNDEALAEIKAACVLNLKNTSTSGVSINEEAALIGQTIEKFENCIKFIIQKASEI
;
A
#
# COMPACT_ATOMS: atom_id res chain seq x y z
N MET A 1 -24.59 8.10 22.99
CA MET A 1 -23.88 7.66 21.77
C MET A 1 -23.24 6.33 22.15
N ASP A 2 -23.71 5.25 21.55
CA ASP A 2 -23.39 3.89 21.98
C ASP A 2 -21.91 3.60 21.74
N MET A 3 -21.19 3.22 22.80
CA MET A 3 -19.73 3.04 22.78
C MET A 3 -19.31 1.88 21.85
N SER A 4 -20.26 1.02 21.48
CA SER A 4 -20.06 -0.08 20.54
C SER A 4 -19.90 0.41 19.09
N ASP A 5 -20.67 1.42 18.67
CA ASP A 5 -20.66 1.92 17.28
C ASP A 5 -19.31 2.56 16.90
N ASP A 6 -18.69 3.29 17.83
CA ASP A 6 -17.36 3.89 17.65
C ASP A 6 -16.24 2.83 17.54
N VAL A 7 -16.36 1.74 18.30
CA VAL A 7 -15.42 0.61 18.24
C VAL A 7 -15.55 -0.13 16.90
N TYR A 8 -16.78 -0.39 16.43
CA TYR A 8 -17.01 -1.02 15.13
C TYR A 8 -16.51 -0.16 13.97
N ALA A 9 -16.71 1.17 14.02
CA ALA A 9 -16.20 2.09 13.01
C ALA A 9 -14.66 2.06 12.94
N LYS A 10 -13.98 2.08 14.09
CA LYS A 10 -12.51 1.98 14.18
C LYS A 10 -11.97 0.65 13.67
N LEU A 11 -12.63 -0.45 14.03
CA LEU A 11 -12.24 -1.79 13.54
C LEU A 11 -12.41 -1.91 12.02
N ARG A 12 -13.53 -1.42 11.49
CA ARG A 12 -13.80 -1.38 10.04
C ARG A 12 -12.74 -0.55 9.32
N TRP A 13 -12.40 0.62 9.85
CA TRP A 13 -11.34 1.48 9.33
C TRP A 13 -9.98 0.77 9.31
N SER A 14 -9.60 0.14 10.42
CA SER A 14 -8.34 -0.61 10.51
C SER A 14 -8.30 -1.78 9.52
N ALA A 15 -9.40 -2.54 9.40
CA ALA A 15 -9.49 -3.65 8.46
C ALA A 15 -9.34 -3.18 7.00
N MET A 16 -9.93 -2.04 6.66
CA MET A 16 -9.79 -1.42 5.34
C MET A 16 -8.34 -1.00 5.06
N GLN A 17 -7.68 -0.34 6.02
CA GLN A 17 -6.26 0.02 5.87
C GLN A 17 -5.37 -1.21 5.66
N SER A 18 -5.59 -2.28 6.43
CA SER A 18 -4.83 -3.52 6.29
C SER A 18 -5.05 -4.20 4.93
N ALA A 19 -6.29 -4.22 4.44
CA ALA A 19 -6.61 -4.80 3.13
C ALA A 19 -5.93 -4.03 1.99
N LEU A 20 -6.01 -2.69 2.03
CA LEU A 20 -5.36 -1.83 1.03
C LEU A 20 -3.83 -1.96 1.07
N LEU A 21 -3.23 -2.04 2.26
CA LEU A 21 -1.79 -2.25 2.41
C LEU A 21 -1.35 -3.60 1.83
N LEU A 22 -2.12 -4.66 2.10
CA LEU A 22 -1.85 -5.99 1.57
C LEU A 22 -1.86 -6.01 0.03
N LEU A 23 -2.85 -5.36 -0.58
CA LEU A 23 -2.94 -5.22 -2.04
C LEU A 23 -1.71 -4.50 -2.61
N CYS A 24 -1.29 -3.38 -2.00
CA CYS A 24 -0.07 -2.68 -2.42
C CYS A 24 1.19 -3.54 -2.31
N VAL A 25 1.35 -4.28 -1.22
CA VAL A 25 2.51 -5.16 -1.02
C VAL A 25 2.52 -6.30 -2.04
N GLN A 26 1.35 -6.88 -2.34
CA GLN A 26 1.21 -7.91 -3.36
C GLN A 26 1.57 -7.38 -4.76
N ASP A 27 1.03 -6.22 -5.14
CA ASP A 27 1.32 -5.57 -6.42
C ASP A 27 2.82 -5.23 -6.56
N PHE A 28 3.43 -4.73 -5.49
CA PHE A 28 4.85 -4.40 -5.45
C PHE A 28 5.72 -5.64 -5.59
N ALA A 29 5.45 -6.69 -4.80
CA ALA A 29 6.19 -7.95 -4.87
C ALA A 29 6.06 -8.60 -6.24
N ALA A 30 4.86 -8.61 -6.84
CA ALA A 30 4.64 -9.13 -8.17
C ALA A 30 5.41 -8.34 -9.23
N SER A 31 5.49 -7.02 -9.09
CA SER A 31 6.21 -6.14 -10.02
C SER A 31 7.73 -6.34 -9.92
N ILE A 32 8.27 -6.47 -8.71
CA ILE A 32 9.69 -6.85 -8.50
C ILE A 32 9.98 -8.20 -9.15
N LEU A 33 9.16 -9.21 -8.88
CA LEU A 33 9.33 -10.55 -9.45
C LEU A 33 9.34 -10.51 -10.98
N ARG A 34 8.47 -9.72 -11.62
CA ARG A 34 8.48 -9.55 -13.08
C ARG A 34 9.77 -8.93 -13.59
N TYR A 35 10.27 -7.86 -12.95
CA TYR A 35 11.54 -7.25 -13.35
C TYR A 35 12.69 -8.24 -13.22
N THR A 36 12.76 -8.97 -12.10
CA THR A 36 13.78 -10.00 -11.87
C THR A 36 13.71 -11.14 -12.89
N LEU A 37 12.51 -11.66 -13.17
CA LEU A 37 12.30 -12.76 -14.13
C LEU A 37 12.59 -12.35 -15.57
N ASN A 38 12.40 -11.07 -15.91
CA ASN A 38 12.71 -10.52 -17.23
C ASN A 38 14.18 -10.09 -17.39
N LEU A 39 15.04 -10.37 -16.40
CA LEU A 39 16.44 -9.94 -16.38
C LEU A 39 16.61 -8.41 -16.45
N THR A 40 15.58 -7.65 -16.10
CA THR A 40 15.64 -6.19 -16.00
C THR A 40 16.33 -5.82 -14.68
N PRO A 41 17.35 -4.95 -14.69
CA PRO A 41 18.02 -4.51 -13.47
C PRO A 41 17.03 -3.83 -12.50
N LEU A 42 17.01 -4.28 -11.25
CA LEU A 42 16.22 -3.66 -10.19
C LEU A 42 16.99 -2.47 -9.59
N ASN A 43 17.22 -1.43 -10.40
CA ASN A 43 17.90 -0.20 -9.99
C ASN A 43 16.92 0.81 -9.37
N ASP A 44 17.44 1.95 -8.89
CA ASP A 44 16.63 2.98 -8.22
C ASP A 44 15.52 3.55 -9.11
N GLU A 45 15.76 3.64 -10.41
CA GLU A 45 14.75 4.10 -11.39
C GLU A 45 13.61 3.08 -11.51
N ALA A 46 13.93 1.80 -11.69
CA ALA A 46 12.95 0.72 -11.71
C ALA A 46 12.15 0.64 -10.41
N LEU A 47 12.80 0.81 -9.25
CA LEU A 47 12.12 0.86 -7.96
C LEU A 47 11.16 2.05 -7.84
N ALA A 48 11.57 3.22 -8.35
CA ALA A 48 10.71 4.41 -8.39
C ALA A 48 9.48 4.21 -9.29
N GLU A 49 9.66 3.58 -10.46
CA GLU A 49 8.56 3.22 -11.38
C GLU A 49 7.59 2.23 -10.74
N ILE A 50 8.09 1.13 -10.17
CA ILE A 50 7.30 0.11 -9.48
C ILE A 50 6.49 0.76 -8.34
N LYS A 51 7.13 1.63 -7.55
CA LYS A 51 6.46 2.38 -6.49
C LYS A 51 5.35 3.29 -7.04
N ALA A 52 5.62 4.05 -8.11
CA ALA A 52 4.65 4.94 -8.72
C ALA A 52 3.44 4.15 -9.27
N ALA A 53 3.67 3.00 -9.88
CA ALA A 53 2.61 2.12 -10.39
C ALA A 53 1.73 1.57 -9.27
N CYS A 54 2.32 1.11 -8.16
CA CYS A 54 1.57 0.61 -7.00
C CYS A 54 0.69 1.71 -6.38
N VAL A 55 1.20 2.94 -6.28
CA VAL A 55 0.42 4.10 -5.80
C VAL A 55 -0.72 4.43 -6.76
N LEU A 56 -0.49 4.37 -8.07
CA LEU A 56 -1.54 4.61 -9.07
C LEU A 56 -2.65 3.55 -9.00
N ASN A 57 -2.28 2.26 -8.89
CA ASN A 57 -3.23 1.17 -8.72
C ASN A 57 -4.08 1.33 -7.46
N LEU A 58 -3.45 1.73 -6.35
CA LEU A 58 -4.15 1.99 -5.10
C LEU A 58 -5.16 3.12 -5.24
N LYS A 59 -4.81 4.22 -5.91
CA LYS A 59 -5.73 5.34 -6.17
C LYS A 59 -6.92 4.96 -7.04
N ASN A 60 -6.78 3.93 -7.87
CA ASN A 60 -7.84 3.42 -8.74
C ASN A 60 -8.63 2.27 -8.10
N THR A 61 -8.29 1.86 -6.88
CA THR A 61 -9.05 0.86 -6.14
C THR A 61 -10.25 1.52 -5.48
N SER A 62 -11.43 0.91 -5.62
CA SER A 62 -12.66 1.38 -4.97
C SER A 62 -13.07 0.44 -3.83
N THR A 63 -13.42 1.03 -2.69
CA THR A 63 -13.74 0.32 -1.46
C THR A 63 -15.25 0.43 -1.22
N SER A 64 -15.97 -0.66 -1.46
CA SER A 64 -17.43 -0.68 -1.32
C SER A 64 -17.88 -0.34 0.11
N GLY A 65 -18.87 0.56 0.23
CA GLY A 65 -19.43 0.94 1.53
C GLY A 65 -18.57 1.91 2.33
N VAL A 66 -17.73 2.72 1.67
CA VAL A 66 -16.94 3.83 2.23
C VAL A 66 -17.28 5.09 1.44
N SER A 67 -17.40 6.24 2.09
CA SER A 67 -17.58 7.50 1.35
C SER A 67 -16.29 7.90 0.62
N ILE A 68 -16.41 8.64 -0.48
CA ILE A 68 -15.26 9.09 -1.29
C ILE A 68 -14.21 9.85 -0.45
N ASN A 69 -14.66 10.64 0.54
CA ASN A 69 -13.77 11.41 1.42
C ASN A 69 -13.00 10.50 2.40
N GLU A 70 -13.68 9.51 2.97
CA GLU A 70 -13.07 8.50 3.85
C GLU A 70 -12.09 7.62 3.07
N GLU A 71 -12.45 7.24 1.85
CA GLU A 71 -11.60 6.49 0.94
C GLU A 71 -10.33 7.27 0.56
N ALA A 72 -10.44 8.55 0.19
CA ALA A 72 -9.28 9.39 -0.10
C ALA A 72 -8.34 9.52 1.12
N ALA A 73 -8.89 9.66 2.32
CA ALA A 73 -8.10 9.72 3.56
C ALA A 73 -7.44 8.37 3.88
N LEU A 74 -8.14 7.25 3.68
CA LEU A 74 -7.63 5.89 3.84
C LEU A 74 -6.49 5.59 2.87
N ILE A 75 -6.67 5.94 1.59
CA ILE A 75 -5.66 5.78 0.55
C ILE A 75 -4.42 6.59 0.91
N GLY A 76 -4.57 7.86 1.32
CA GLY A 76 -3.45 8.69 1.75
C GLY A 76 -2.64 8.07 2.89
N GLN A 77 -3.32 7.63 3.96
CA GLN A 77 -2.66 6.98 5.11
C GLN A 77 -2.03 5.64 4.73
N THR A 78 -2.63 4.88 3.82
CA THR A 78 -2.11 3.58 3.38
C THR A 78 -0.87 3.75 2.52
N ILE A 79 -0.86 4.74 1.61
CA ILE A 79 0.33 5.11 0.83
C ILE A 79 1.48 5.43 1.77
N GLU A 80 1.28 6.31 2.76
CA GLU A 80 2.33 6.68 3.70
C GLU A 80 2.90 5.47 4.47
N LYS A 81 2.04 4.59 4.98
CA LYS A 81 2.45 3.35 5.66
C LYS A 81 3.26 2.43 4.74
N PHE A 82 2.83 2.30 3.49
CA PHE A 82 3.53 1.49 2.49
C PHE A 82 4.91 2.07 2.16
N GLU A 83 5.02 3.39 1.96
CA GLU A 83 6.30 4.05 1.72
C GLU A 83 7.29 3.83 2.88
N ASN A 84 6.81 3.95 4.12
CA ASN A 84 7.64 3.72 5.31
C ASN A 84 8.10 2.26 5.41
N CYS A 85 7.23 1.31 5.06
CA CYS A 85 7.59 -0.11 5.02
C CYS A 85 8.68 -0.40 3.97
N ILE A 86 8.54 0.13 2.75
CA ILE A 86 9.57 -0.02 1.70
C ILE A 86 10.91 0.59 2.16
N LYS A 87 10.89 1.83 2.68
CA LYS A 87 12.13 2.50 3.15
C LYS A 87 12.84 1.64 4.19
N PHE A 88 12.09 1.06 5.13
CA PHE A 88 12.64 0.15 6.13
C PHE A 88 13.25 -1.11 5.51
N ILE A 89 12.56 -1.76 4.55
CA ILE A 89 13.07 -2.96 3.87
C ILE A 89 14.36 -2.64 3.09
N ILE A 90 14.40 -1.52 2.34
CA ILE A 90 15.59 -1.09 1.60
C ILE A 90 16.74 -0.84 2.57
N GLN A 91 16.50 -0.10 3.66
CA GLN A 91 17.52 0.15 4.68
C GLN A 91 18.08 -1.16 5.25
N LYS A 92 17.23 -2.14 5.54
CA LYS A 92 17.66 -3.46 6.04
C LYS A 92 18.38 -4.31 5.01
N ALA A 93 18.01 -4.22 3.73
CA ALA A 93 18.73 -4.91 2.66
C ALA A 93 20.16 -4.37 2.49
N SER A 94 20.38 -3.07 2.68
CA SER A 94 21.71 -2.44 2.61
C SER A 94 22.62 -2.74 3.80
N GLU A 95 22.10 -3.32 4.89
CA GLU A 95 22.87 -3.73 6.07
C GLU A 95 23.44 -5.17 5.93
N ILE A 96 23.07 -5.91 4.88
CA ILE A 96 23.46 -7.31 4.59
C ILE A 96 24.54 -7.35 3.51
#